data_AF-L9KHI9-F1
#
_entry.id   AF-L9KHI9-F1
#
_cell.length_a   1.000
_cell.length_b   1.000
_cell.length_c   1.000
_cell.angle_alpha   90.00
_cell.angle_beta   90.00
_cell.angle_gamma   90.00
#
_symmetry.space_group_name_H-M   'P 1'
#
loop_
_entity.id
_entity.type
_entity.pdbx_description
1 polymer ?
#
loop_
_entity_poly.entity_id
_entity_poly.type
_entity_poly.pdbx_seq_one_letter_code
_entity_poly.pdbx_strand_id
1 'polypeptide(L)'
;MQSGDCQQAAQCRIQKCTTDFVSLTSHLNSAIDGFDSEFCKALRAYAGCTQRTSKACRGNLVYHSAVLGISDLMSQRNCSKDGPTSSTNPEVTHDPCNYHSHAGAREHRGGDQNPPSYLFCGLFGDPHLRTFKDHFQTCKVEGAWPLIDNNYLSVQVTNVPVVPGSSATATNKASVLCLFLLPAHNLQMFHSSCDVWKVLEEA
;
A
#
# COMPACT_ATOMS: atom_id res chain seq x y z
N MET A 1 -27.98 -16.45 10.28
CA MET A 1 -26.72 -17.02 9.75
C MET A 1 -26.66 -16.63 8.29
N GLN A 2 -25.85 -15.63 7.95
CA GLN A 2 -25.72 -15.14 6.57
C GLN A 2 -24.38 -15.64 6.04
N SER A 3 -24.45 -16.39 4.94
CA SER A 3 -23.34 -17.06 4.28
C SER A 3 -22.26 -16.07 3.86
N GLY A 4 -21.01 -16.38 4.23
CA GLY A 4 -19.84 -15.68 3.74
C GLY A 4 -19.53 -16.10 2.31
N ASP A 5 -19.54 -15.15 1.39
CA ASP A 5 -18.99 -15.33 0.06
C ASP A 5 -17.46 -15.47 0.16
N CYS A 6 -16.96 -16.70 -0.02
CA CYS A 6 -15.55 -16.95 -0.30
C CYS A 6 -15.21 -16.31 -1.65
N GLN A 7 -14.48 -15.19 -1.63
CA GLN A 7 -13.88 -14.62 -2.84
C GLN A 7 -13.05 -15.69 -3.56
N GLN A 8 -13.48 -16.02 -4.77
CA GLN A 8 -12.88 -17.03 -5.63
C GLN A 8 -11.38 -16.75 -5.79
N ALA A 9 -10.54 -17.73 -5.47
CA ALA A 9 -9.09 -17.60 -5.64
C ALA A 9 -8.78 -17.16 -7.08
N ALA A 10 -8.15 -16.01 -7.24
CA ALA A 10 -7.75 -15.53 -8.55
C ALA A 10 -6.85 -16.58 -9.22
N GLN A 11 -7.28 -17.10 -10.37
CA GLN A 11 -6.53 -18.12 -11.12
C GLN A 11 -5.25 -17.52 -11.73
N CYS A 12 -4.17 -18.30 -11.81
CA CYS A 12 -2.93 -17.89 -12.47
C CYS A 12 -3.18 -17.51 -13.93
N ARG A 13 -2.84 -16.26 -14.32
CA ARG A 13 -3.07 -15.73 -15.67
C ARG A 13 -1.81 -15.69 -16.55
N ILE A 14 -0.83 -16.55 -16.27
CA ILE A 14 0.44 -16.57 -17.03
C ILE A 14 0.22 -16.75 -18.54
N GLN A 15 -0.70 -17.64 -18.94
CA GLN A 15 -1.00 -17.88 -20.35
C GLN A 15 -1.44 -16.61 -21.07
N LYS A 16 -2.29 -15.80 -20.42
CA LYS A 16 -2.68 -14.50 -20.97
C LYS A 16 -1.48 -13.56 -21.14
N CYS A 17 -0.61 -13.47 -20.12
CA CYS A 17 0.60 -12.65 -20.21
C CYS A 17 1.50 -13.08 -21.38
N THR A 18 1.65 -14.39 -21.60
CA THR A 18 2.45 -14.93 -22.71
C THR A 18 1.79 -14.64 -24.06
N THR A 19 0.47 -14.83 -24.19
CA THR A 19 -0.27 -14.53 -25.43
C THR A 19 -0.19 -13.05 -25.79
N ASP A 20 -0.37 -12.16 -24.81
CA ASP A 20 -0.28 -10.71 -25.01
C ASP A 20 1.13 -10.32 -25.49
N PHE A 21 2.18 -10.88 -24.88
CA PHE A 21 3.56 -10.66 -25.32
C PHE A 21 3.81 -11.12 -26.75
N VAL A 22 3.41 -12.35 -27.09
CA VAL A 22 3.58 -12.89 -28.45
C VAL A 22 2.86 -12.02 -29.47
N SER A 23 1.64 -11.55 -29.18
CA SER A 23 0.88 -10.65 -30.04
C SER A 23 1.56 -9.30 -30.25
N LEU A 24 2.24 -8.77 -29.22
CA LEU A 24 2.99 -7.51 -29.34
C LEU A 24 4.27 -7.67 -30.16
N THR A 25 4.87 -8.87 -30.15
CA THR A 25 6.15 -9.13 -30.82
C THR A 25 6.01 -9.75 -32.22
N SER A 26 4.88 -10.37 -32.56
CA SER A 26 4.70 -11.12 -33.81
C SER A 26 4.85 -10.27 -35.08
N HIS A 27 4.63 -8.97 -34.97
CA HIS A 27 4.73 -8.02 -36.08
C HIS A 27 6.07 -7.28 -36.12
N LEU A 28 6.94 -7.50 -35.11
CA LEU A 28 8.25 -6.85 -35.05
C LEU A 28 9.23 -7.58 -35.98
N ASN A 29 9.72 -6.86 -36.99
CA ASN A 29 10.76 -7.36 -37.90
C ASN A 29 12.13 -6.86 -37.45
N SER A 30 13.09 -7.77 -37.28
CA SER A 30 14.47 -7.47 -36.86
C SER A 30 15.26 -6.59 -37.83
N ALA A 31 14.71 -6.30 -39.00
CA ALA A 31 15.33 -5.48 -40.06
C ALA A 31 14.98 -3.98 -39.96
N ILE A 32 14.20 -3.55 -38.96
CA ILE A 32 13.73 -2.17 -38.80
C ILE A 32 14.53 -1.48 -37.68
N ASP A 33 15.01 -0.25 -37.95
CA ASP A 33 15.60 0.62 -36.92
C ASP A 33 14.60 0.85 -35.78
N GLY A 34 15.02 0.56 -34.55
CA GLY A 34 14.16 0.67 -33.35
C GLY A 34 13.46 -0.62 -32.93
N PHE A 35 13.76 -1.77 -33.56
CA PHE A 35 13.28 -3.10 -33.14
C PHE A 35 13.53 -3.36 -31.65
N ASP A 36 14.74 -3.12 -31.16
CA ASP A 36 15.09 -3.36 -29.75
C ASP A 36 14.29 -2.46 -28.81
N SER A 37 13.99 -1.21 -29.21
CA SER A 37 13.15 -0.31 -28.43
C SER A 37 11.74 -0.88 -28.27
N GLU A 38 11.08 -1.24 -29.37
CA GLU A 38 9.71 -1.80 -29.34
C GLU A 38 9.65 -3.16 -28.66
N PHE A 39 10.67 -4.01 -28.87
CA PHE A 39 10.78 -5.29 -28.18
C PHE A 39 10.95 -5.08 -26.66
N CYS A 40 11.79 -4.14 -26.22
CA CYS A 40 11.92 -3.80 -24.81
C CYS A 40 10.62 -3.23 -24.20
N LYS A 41 9.82 -2.48 -24.97
CA LYS A 41 8.49 -2.02 -24.51
C LYS A 41 7.52 -3.18 -24.28
N ALA A 42 7.49 -4.15 -25.21
CA ALA A 42 6.70 -5.37 -25.06
C ALA A 42 7.19 -6.25 -23.91
N LEU A 43 8.51 -6.35 -23.72
CA LEU A 43 9.13 -7.15 -22.67
C LEU A 43 8.90 -6.55 -21.27
N ARG A 44 8.93 -5.22 -21.14
CA ARG A 44 8.52 -4.52 -19.90
C ARG A 44 7.03 -4.73 -19.61
N ALA A 45 6.17 -4.72 -20.63
CA ALA A 45 4.75 -5.04 -20.46
C ALA A 45 4.54 -6.48 -19.96
N TYR A 46 5.30 -7.44 -20.50
CA TYR A 46 5.25 -8.85 -20.07
C TYR A 46 5.72 -9.02 -18.62
N ALA A 47 6.82 -8.36 -18.22
CA ALA A 47 7.30 -8.32 -16.85
C ALA A 47 6.26 -7.76 -15.87
N GLY A 48 5.59 -6.66 -16.22
CA GLY A 48 4.51 -6.11 -15.41
C GLY A 48 3.30 -7.04 -15.29
N CYS A 49 2.96 -7.77 -16.37
CA CYS A 49 1.87 -8.74 -16.36
C CYS A 49 2.16 -9.92 -15.42
N THR A 50 3.36 -10.49 -15.49
CA THR A 50 3.77 -11.60 -14.62
C THR A 50 3.78 -11.15 -13.15
N GLN A 51 4.30 -9.96 -12.85
CA GLN A 51 4.30 -9.42 -11.49
C GLN A 51 2.89 -9.31 -10.89
N ARG A 52 1.90 -8.83 -11.66
CA ARG A 52 0.50 -8.70 -11.20
C ARG A 52 -0.18 -10.04 -10.88
N THR A 53 0.16 -11.11 -11.61
CA THR A 53 -0.43 -12.44 -11.39
C THR A 53 0.41 -13.34 -10.46
N SER A 54 1.54 -12.85 -9.93
CA SER A 54 2.51 -13.61 -9.14
C SER A 54 1.89 -14.42 -7.98
N LYS A 55 0.97 -13.82 -7.21
CA LYS A 55 0.31 -14.48 -6.07
C LYS A 55 -0.45 -15.74 -6.47
N ALA A 56 -1.18 -15.64 -7.59
CA ALA A 56 -1.98 -16.72 -8.14
C ALA A 56 -1.11 -17.82 -8.80
N CYS A 57 0.12 -17.48 -9.18
CA CYS A 57 1.01 -18.35 -9.95
C CYS A 57 2.16 -18.99 -9.14
N ARG A 58 2.12 -18.96 -7.80
CA ARG A 58 3.21 -19.46 -6.93
C ARG A 58 3.73 -20.86 -7.27
N GLY A 59 2.81 -21.79 -7.57
CA GLY A 59 3.15 -23.18 -7.92
C GLY A 59 3.14 -23.48 -9.42
N ASN A 60 3.09 -22.47 -10.28
CA ASN A 60 3.00 -22.67 -11.73
C ASN A 60 4.40 -22.65 -12.37
N LEU A 61 4.84 -23.78 -12.94
CA LEU A 61 6.16 -23.88 -13.57
C LEU A 61 6.32 -22.92 -14.76
N VAL A 62 5.29 -22.80 -15.61
CA VAL A 62 5.31 -21.92 -16.79
C VAL A 62 5.54 -20.46 -16.39
N TYR A 63 4.96 -20.04 -15.26
CA TYR A 63 5.19 -18.71 -14.70
C TYR A 63 6.65 -18.49 -14.31
N HIS A 64 7.26 -19.42 -13.58
CA HIS A 64 8.66 -19.29 -13.17
C HIS A 64 9.62 -19.34 -14.35
N SER A 65 9.36 -20.21 -15.33
CA SER A 65 10.10 -20.24 -16.60
C SER A 65 9.99 -18.91 -17.35
N ALA A 66 8.79 -18.31 -17.41
CA ALA A 66 8.59 -17.02 -18.04
C ALA A 66 9.33 -15.89 -17.32
N VAL A 67 9.31 -15.85 -15.98
CA VAL A 67 10.04 -14.84 -15.20
C VAL A 67 11.54 -14.89 -15.46
N LEU A 68 12.12 -16.09 -15.51
CA LEU A 68 13.53 -16.27 -15.86
C LEU A 68 13.81 -15.84 -17.30
N GLY A 69 12.97 -16.26 -18.25
CA GLY A 69 13.11 -15.88 -19.67
C GLY A 69 13.00 -14.38 -19.90
N ILE A 70 12.11 -13.68 -19.18
CA ILE A 70 12.02 -12.21 -19.22
C ILE A 70 13.33 -11.57 -18.76
N SER A 71 13.90 -12.04 -17.63
CA SER A 71 15.16 -11.48 -17.12
C SER A 71 16.32 -11.66 -18.10
N ASP A 72 16.40 -12.84 -18.71
CA ASP A 72 17.41 -13.18 -19.71
C ASP A 72 17.27 -12.30 -20.96
N LEU A 73 16.06 -12.22 -21.54
CA LEU A 73 15.78 -11.36 -22.69
C LEU A 73 16.07 -9.87 -22.41
N MET A 74 15.79 -9.38 -21.20
CA MET A 74 16.09 -8.00 -20.80
C MET A 74 17.60 -7.74 -20.81
N SER A 75 18.40 -8.70 -20.31
CA SER A 75 19.86 -8.59 -20.32
C SER A 75 20.46 -8.70 -21.72
N GLN A 76 19.98 -9.63 -22.55
CA GLN A 76 20.49 -9.85 -23.91
C GLN A 76 20.35 -8.62 -24.81
N ARG A 77 19.32 -7.80 -24.59
CA ARG A 77 19.02 -6.61 -25.39
C ARG A 77 19.31 -5.30 -24.68
N ASN A 78 19.96 -5.34 -23.51
CA ASN A 78 20.24 -4.17 -22.67
C ASN A 78 18.98 -3.30 -22.42
N CYS A 79 17.83 -3.94 -22.23
CA CYS A 79 16.60 -3.21 -21.96
C CYS A 79 16.67 -2.54 -20.59
N SER A 80 16.37 -1.23 -20.55
CA SER A 80 16.07 -0.57 -19.28
C SER A 80 14.82 -1.19 -18.64
N LYS A 81 14.87 -1.39 -17.32
CA LYS A 81 13.71 -1.83 -16.53
C LYS A 81 12.63 -0.76 -16.45
N ASP A 82 13.04 0.50 -16.51
CA ASP A 82 12.18 1.67 -16.50
C ASP A 82 11.92 2.16 -17.92
N GLY A 83 10.69 2.56 -18.22
CA GLY A 83 10.28 3.11 -19.52
C GLY A 83 8.88 2.70 -19.99
N PRO A 84 8.38 3.29 -21.10
CA PRO A 84 6.99 3.18 -21.53
C PRO A 84 6.64 1.76 -21.98
N THR A 85 5.67 1.11 -21.34
CA THR A 85 5.21 -0.22 -21.78
C THR A 85 4.26 -0.11 -22.97
N SER A 86 4.19 -1.11 -23.86
CA SER A 86 3.23 -1.13 -24.99
C SER A 86 1.76 -1.31 -24.55
N SER A 87 1.40 -0.86 -23.35
CA SER A 87 0.07 -0.98 -22.79
C SER A 87 -0.86 0.07 -23.39
N THR A 88 -2.05 -0.37 -23.77
CA THR A 88 -3.24 0.46 -24.03
C THR A 88 -3.86 1.05 -22.77
N ASN A 89 -3.24 0.85 -21.60
CA ASN A 89 -3.75 1.34 -20.33
C ASN A 89 -2.93 2.59 -19.92
N PRO A 90 -3.57 3.71 -19.55
CA PRO A 90 -2.86 4.95 -19.23
C PRO A 90 -1.75 4.68 -18.23
N GLU A 91 -0.58 5.22 -18.54
CA GLU A 91 0.58 5.25 -17.66
C GLU A 91 0.19 5.98 -16.38
N VAL A 92 -0.25 5.22 -15.37
CA VAL A 92 -0.35 5.73 -14.02
C VAL A 92 1.08 5.85 -13.53
N THR A 93 1.62 7.07 -13.62
CA THR A 93 2.82 7.46 -12.89
C THR A 93 2.53 7.24 -11.42
N HIS A 94 2.86 6.05 -10.91
CA HIS A 94 2.76 5.74 -9.50
C HIS A 94 3.91 6.45 -8.81
N ASP A 95 3.65 7.69 -8.41
CA ASP A 95 4.42 8.35 -7.37
C ASP A 95 4.31 7.47 -6.11
N PRO A 96 5.39 6.79 -5.67
CA PRO A 96 5.32 5.69 -4.71
C PRO A 96 4.84 6.12 -3.31
N CYS A 97 4.70 7.43 -3.07
CA CYS A 97 4.38 8.00 -1.77
C CYS A 97 3.23 9.01 -1.81
N ASN A 98 2.41 9.06 -2.86
CA ASN A 98 1.26 9.94 -2.88
C ASN A 98 -0.03 9.19 -2.54
N TYR A 99 -0.46 9.30 -1.28
CA TYR A 99 -1.70 8.70 -0.76
C TYR A 99 -2.94 9.12 -1.56
N HIS A 100 -2.92 10.28 -2.22
CA HIS A 100 -4.04 10.79 -3.03
C HIS A 100 -4.18 10.10 -4.39
N SER A 101 -3.10 9.53 -4.95
CA SER A 101 -3.09 9.03 -6.33
C SER A 101 -3.86 7.72 -6.54
N HIS A 102 -4.13 6.98 -5.46
CA HIS A 102 -4.88 5.71 -5.56
C HIS A 102 -6.38 5.88 -5.75
N ALA A 103 -6.93 7.08 -5.54
CA ALA A 103 -8.34 7.39 -5.80
C ALA A 103 -8.64 7.59 -7.30
N GLY A 104 -7.64 7.93 -8.12
CA GLY A 104 -7.83 8.20 -9.55
C GLY A 104 -7.68 6.99 -10.49
N ALA A 105 -7.20 5.84 -9.98
CA ALA A 105 -6.90 4.66 -10.80
C ALA A 105 -7.95 3.54 -10.73
N ARG A 106 -9.02 3.72 -9.95
CA ARG A 106 -10.18 2.82 -9.96
C ARG A 106 -11.37 3.54 -10.58
N GLU A 107 -11.80 2.98 -11.71
CA GLU A 107 -13.11 3.13 -12.34
C GLU A 107 -13.37 4.37 -13.20
N HIS A 108 -13.12 4.18 -14.51
CA HIS A 108 -14.11 4.49 -15.55
C HIS A 108 -15.41 3.68 -15.32
N ARG A 109 -16.14 3.98 -14.24
CA ARG A 109 -17.53 3.57 -14.02
C ARG A 109 -18.16 4.42 -12.92
N GLY A 110 -18.56 5.63 -13.30
CA GLY A 110 -19.69 6.39 -12.74
C GLY A 110 -19.98 6.27 -11.24
N GLY A 111 -19.01 6.53 -10.38
CA GLY A 111 -19.19 6.70 -8.94
C GLY A 111 -18.49 7.98 -8.47
N ASP A 112 -19.16 8.75 -7.64
CA ASP A 112 -18.82 10.11 -7.17
C ASP A 112 -17.31 10.35 -6.95
N GLN A 113 -16.75 11.35 -7.65
CA GLN A 113 -15.34 11.76 -7.58
C GLN A 113 -15.05 12.59 -6.31
N ASN A 114 -15.57 12.20 -5.15
CA ASN A 114 -15.26 12.92 -3.93
C ASN A 114 -13.88 12.51 -3.41
N PRO A 115 -12.96 13.46 -3.14
CA PRO A 115 -11.71 13.15 -2.48
C PRO A 115 -12.00 12.46 -1.13
N PRO A 116 -11.11 11.55 -0.68
CA PRO A 116 -11.30 10.89 0.60
C PRO A 116 -11.44 11.94 1.71
N SER A 117 -12.53 11.85 2.47
CA SER A 117 -12.78 12.73 3.61
C SER A 117 -11.86 12.35 4.78
N TYR A 118 -11.08 13.29 5.29
CA TYR A 118 -10.23 13.09 6.45
C TYR A 118 -11.02 13.23 7.75
N LEU A 119 -10.72 12.37 8.72
CA LEU A 119 -11.22 12.45 10.08
C LEU A 119 -10.08 12.82 11.03
N PHE A 120 -10.37 13.66 12.02
CA PHE A 120 -9.38 14.14 12.98
C PHE A 120 -9.73 13.64 14.39
N CYS A 121 -8.72 13.12 15.09
CA CYS A 121 -8.79 12.77 16.50
C CYS A 121 -7.65 13.48 17.21
N GLY A 122 -7.88 14.00 18.42
CA GLY A 122 -6.87 14.73 19.18
C GLY A 122 -7.04 14.54 20.68
N LEU A 123 -5.91 14.52 21.38
CA LEU A 123 -5.83 14.43 22.83
C LEU A 123 -4.92 15.55 23.35
N PHE A 124 -5.40 16.34 24.30
CA PHE A 124 -4.67 17.53 24.76
C PHE A 124 -4.95 17.81 26.23
N GLY A 125 -3.99 18.47 26.90
CA GLY A 125 -4.12 18.89 28.30
C GLY A 125 -4.40 17.72 29.25
N ASP A 126 -5.41 17.91 30.10
CA ASP A 126 -5.90 16.91 31.04
C ASP A 126 -7.14 16.17 30.51
N PRO A 127 -6.92 14.91 30.09
CA PRO A 127 -7.02 14.56 28.68
C PRO A 127 -8.40 14.93 28.11
N HIS A 128 -8.42 16.06 27.43
CA HIS A 128 -9.52 16.44 26.56
C HIS A 128 -9.38 15.70 25.24
N LEU A 129 -10.36 14.87 24.94
CA LEU A 129 -10.42 14.04 23.76
C LEU A 129 -11.39 14.65 22.75
N ARG A 130 -10.89 14.98 21.56
CA ARG A 130 -11.71 15.19 20.36
C ARG A 130 -11.76 13.87 19.58
N THR A 131 -12.93 13.27 19.50
CA THR A 131 -13.16 12.03 18.74
C THR A 131 -13.23 12.30 17.22
N PHE A 132 -13.15 11.25 16.40
CA PHE A 132 -13.34 11.34 14.95
C PHE A 132 -14.71 11.88 14.51
N LYS A 133 -15.69 11.95 15.41
CA LYS A 133 -17.02 12.54 15.17
C LYS A 133 -17.13 13.97 15.68
N ASP A 134 -16.00 14.61 16.00
CA ASP A 134 -15.92 15.95 16.58
C ASP A 134 -16.64 16.12 17.93
N HIS A 135 -16.90 15.01 18.63
CA HIS A 135 -17.33 15.08 20.03
C HIS A 135 -16.15 15.32 20.95
N PHE A 136 -16.34 16.21 21.91
CA PHE A 136 -15.37 16.55 22.95
C PHE A 136 -15.73 15.86 24.25
N GLN A 137 -14.74 15.23 24.88
CA GLN A 137 -14.86 14.55 26.16
C GLN A 137 -13.70 14.97 27.06
N THR A 138 -13.94 15.01 28.36
CA THR A 138 -12.87 15.16 29.36
C THR A 138 -12.79 13.87 30.12
N CYS A 139 -11.68 13.15 29.98
CA CYS A 139 -11.56 11.81 30.48
C CYS A 139 -10.69 11.80 31.74
N LYS A 140 -11.09 11.07 32.79
CA LYS A 140 -10.18 10.72 33.89
C LYS A 140 -9.68 9.31 33.66
N VAL A 141 -8.54 9.19 32.99
CA VAL A 141 -7.89 7.91 32.72
C VAL A 141 -6.46 8.00 33.18
N GLU A 142 -6.08 7.09 34.05
CA GLU A 142 -4.71 6.88 34.54
C GLU A 142 -4.17 5.58 33.95
N GLY A 143 -2.88 5.56 33.64
CA GLY A 143 -2.22 4.43 33.02
C GLY A 143 -2.39 4.43 31.50
N ALA A 144 -2.09 3.28 30.89
CA ALA A 144 -2.07 3.12 29.45
C ALA A 144 -3.45 2.72 28.90
N TRP A 145 -3.87 3.36 27.81
CA TRP A 145 -5.15 3.09 27.17
C TRP A 145 -5.09 3.32 25.64
N PRO A 146 -5.92 2.60 24.86
CA PRO A 146 -5.93 2.73 23.40
C PRO A 146 -6.70 3.99 22.97
N LEU A 147 -6.02 4.91 22.29
CA LEU A 147 -6.64 6.07 21.65
C LEU A 147 -7.20 5.71 20.27
N ILE A 148 -6.48 4.87 19.52
CA ILE A 148 -6.92 4.28 18.25
C ILE A 148 -6.53 2.81 18.30
N ASP A 149 -7.46 1.92 17.95
CA ASP A 149 -7.14 0.50 17.78
C ASP A 149 -7.96 -0.04 16.61
N ASN A 150 -7.32 -0.22 15.46
CA ASN A 150 -7.94 -0.77 14.26
C ASN A 150 -6.96 -1.66 13.48
N ASN A 151 -7.44 -2.25 12.39
CA ASN A 151 -6.68 -3.22 11.59
C ASN A 151 -5.40 -2.67 10.94
N TYR A 152 -5.18 -1.36 10.96
CA TYR A 152 -4.08 -0.66 10.28
C TYR A 152 -3.20 0.13 11.24
N LEU A 153 -3.79 0.65 12.33
CA LEU A 153 -3.13 1.58 13.24
C LEU A 153 -3.60 1.31 14.67
N SER A 154 -2.63 1.14 15.57
CA SER A 154 -2.86 1.17 17.01
C SER A 154 -2.06 2.34 17.61
N VAL A 155 -2.75 3.19 18.36
CA VAL A 155 -2.16 4.31 19.10
C VAL A 155 -2.53 4.13 20.56
N GLN A 156 -1.52 3.95 21.41
CA GLN A 156 -1.68 3.82 22.84
C GLN A 156 -1.05 5.04 23.52
N VAL A 157 -1.76 5.59 24.50
CA VAL A 157 -1.28 6.71 25.30
C VAL A 157 -1.25 6.32 26.76
N THR A 158 -0.27 6.83 27.48
CA THR A 158 -0.18 6.68 28.94
C THR A 158 -0.40 8.03 29.59
N ASN A 159 -1.34 8.06 30.53
CA ASN A 159 -1.62 9.23 31.33
C ASN A 159 -1.20 9.01 32.77
N VAL A 160 -0.68 10.05 33.39
CA VAL A 160 -0.31 10.06 34.81
C VAL A 160 -0.99 11.23 35.51
N PRO A 161 -1.29 11.13 36.82
CA PRO A 161 -1.80 12.26 37.57
C PRO A 161 -0.85 13.46 37.48
N VAL A 162 -1.40 14.66 37.27
CA VAL A 162 -0.59 15.90 37.21
C VAL A 162 0.12 16.14 38.55
N VAL A 163 -0.56 15.81 39.65
CA VAL A 163 0.01 15.73 41.00
C VAL A 163 -0.55 14.51 41.71
N PRO A 164 0.19 13.89 42.65
CA PRO A 164 -0.29 12.76 43.43
C PRO A 164 -1.64 13.07 44.11
N GLY A 165 -2.63 12.20 43.92
CA GLY A 165 -3.97 12.36 44.50
C GLY A 165 -4.93 13.27 43.72
N SER A 166 -4.49 13.91 42.63
CA SER A 166 -5.39 14.70 41.77
C SER A 166 -6.30 13.82 40.91
N SER A 167 -7.48 14.35 40.59
CA SER A 167 -8.34 13.77 39.56
C SER A 167 -7.89 14.10 38.14
N ALA A 168 -7.09 15.15 37.96
CA ALA A 168 -6.56 15.54 36.67
C ALA A 168 -5.33 14.69 36.30
N THR A 169 -5.35 14.10 35.12
CA THR A 169 -4.23 13.34 34.55
C THR A 169 -3.70 14.06 33.31
N ALA A 170 -2.48 13.77 32.88
CA ALA A 170 -1.90 14.30 31.64
C ALA A 170 -1.13 13.20 30.91
N THR A 171 -1.07 13.29 29.58
CA THR A 171 -0.35 12.32 28.76
C THR A 171 1.15 12.51 28.87
N ASN A 172 1.88 11.45 29.24
CA ASN A 172 3.34 11.47 29.35
C ASN A 172 4.04 10.64 28.26
N LYS A 173 3.34 9.69 27.64
CA LYS A 173 3.88 8.82 26.61
C LYS A 173 2.84 8.48 25.56
N ALA A 174 3.26 8.45 24.30
CA ALA A 174 2.48 7.97 23.18
C ALA A 174 3.27 6.88 22.43
N SER A 175 2.60 5.78 22.08
CA SER A 175 3.14 4.69 21.28
C SER A 175 2.26 4.49 20.05
N VAL A 176 2.88 4.36 18.88
CA VAL A 176 2.22 4.20 17.59
C VAL A 176 2.70 2.90 16.95
N LEU A 177 1.76 2.08 16.52
CA LEU A 177 1.96 0.83 15.83
C LEU A 177 1.26 0.86 14.48
N CYS A 178 2.02 0.81 13.39
CA CYS A 178 1.49 0.72 12.04
C CYS A 178 1.56 -0.73 11.55
N LEU A 179 0.41 -1.26 11.14
CA LEU A 179 0.22 -2.62 10.65
C LEU A 179 0.04 -2.59 9.13
N PHE A 180 1.02 -3.13 8.40
CA PHE A 180 0.97 -3.23 6.95
C PHE A 180 0.76 -4.67 6.51
N LEU A 181 -0.30 -4.89 5.73
CA LEU A 181 -0.53 -6.14 5.03
C LEU A 181 0.19 -6.11 3.69
N LEU A 182 1.39 -6.70 3.65
CA LEU A 182 2.13 -6.79 2.39
C LEU A 182 1.47 -7.80 1.44
N PRO A 183 1.71 -7.67 0.11
CA PRO A 183 1.11 -8.53 -0.90
C PRO A 183 1.31 -10.05 -0.67
N ALA A 184 2.30 -10.46 0.13
CA ALA A 184 2.59 -11.85 0.44
C ALA A 184 1.86 -12.42 1.69
N HIS A 185 0.98 -11.66 2.37
CA HIS A 185 0.44 -11.97 3.71
C HIS A 185 1.50 -11.93 4.83
N ASN A 186 2.61 -11.24 4.61
CA ASN A 186 3.52 -10.89 5.69
C ASN A 186 2.97 -9.63 6.36
N LEU A 187 2.67 -9.75 7.65
CA LEU A 187 2.38 -8.58 8.48
C LEU A 187 3.70 -7.88 8.77
N GLN A 188 3.86 -6.67 8.26
CA GLN A 188 4.97 -5.82 8.65
C GLN A 188 4.49 -4.81 9.68
N MET A 189 5.24 -4.70 10.76
CA MET A 189 4.89 -3.90 11.93
C MET A 189 5.96 -2.83 12.10
N PHE A 190 5.55 -1.57 12.15
CA PHE A 190 6.42 -0.45 12.51
C PHE A 190 5.94 0.11 13.84
N HIS A 191 6.86 0.22 14.80
CA HIS A 191 6.57 0.75 16.12
C HIS A 191 7.42 2.00 16.37
N SER A 192 6.80 3.04 16.90
CA SER A 192 7.48 4.23 17.41
C SER A 192 6.86 4.63 18.73
N SER A 193 7.68 5.18 19.64
CA SER A 193 7.20 5.71 20.91
C SER A 193 7.87 7.03 21.24
N CYS A 194 7.11 7.93 21.85
CA CYS A 194 7.52 9.27 22.20
C CYS A 194 7.20 9.54 23.68
N ASP A 195 8.21 10.00 24.43
CA ASP A 195 8.04 10.55 25.77
C ASP A 195 7.64 12.03 25.62
N VAL A 196 6.36 12.34 25.82
CA VAL A 196 5.75 13.64 25.51
C VAL A 196 6.39 14.77 26.31
N TRP A 197 6.75 14.51 27.57
CA TRP A 197 7.34 15.53 28.44
C TRP A 197 8.79 15.87 28.09
N LYS A 198 9.56 14.91 27.57
CA LYS A 198 10.92 15.21 27.09
C LYS A 198 10.91 16.16 25.89
N VAL A 199 9.92 16.00 25.00
CA VAL A 199 9.74 16.89 23.85
C VAL A 199 9.40 18.31 24.28
N LEU A 200 8.69 18.49 25.40
CA LEU A 200 8.39 19.82 25.96
C LEU A 200 9.58 20.48 26.66
N GLU A 201 10.54 19.69 27.17
CA GLU A 201 11.77 20.23 27.77
C GLU A 201 12.77 20.72 26.70
N GLU A 202 12.69 20.20 25.48
CA GLU A 202 13.55 20.56 24.34
C GLU A 202 12.99 21.68 23.44
N ALA A 203 11.78 22.19 23.73
CA ALA A 203 11.07 23.21 22.96
C ALA A 203 11.06 24.58 23.67
#